data_AF-A0A2X1PH83-F1
#
_entry.id   AF-A0A2X1PH83-F1
#
_cell.length_a   1.000
_cell.length_b   1.000
_cell.length_c   1.000
_cell.angle_alpha   90.00
_cell.angle_beta   90.00
_cell.angle_gamma   90.00
#
_symmetry.space_group_name_H-M   'P 1'
#
loop_
_entity.id
_entity.type
_entity.pdbx_description
1 polymer ?
#
loop_
_entity_poly.entity_id
_entity_poly.type
_entity_poly.pdbx_seq_one_letter_code
_entity_poly.pdbx_strand_id
1 'polypeptide(L)'
;MKKIAVLISGQGTNLQTIIDACHSGDIPAKITCVVSNKADAYGLVRAKQAQIPQAVFLRKNFANNFEMDDAIGDYLQSLAVDLIVLAGYMKILTPKFTQRFAGKILNIHPSLLPKYAGLNTYQRAM
;
A
#
# COMPACT_ATOMS: atom_id res chain seq x y z
N MET A 1 -6.19 -7.51 -17.74
CA MET A 1 -6.28 -6.34 -16.84
C MET A 1 -5.35 -6.57 -15.66
N LYS A 2 -4.50 -5.61 -15.31
CA LYS A 2 -3.51 -5.78 -14.23
C LYS A 2 -4.19 -5.75 -12.85
N LYS A 3 -3.74 -6.61 -11.93
CA LYS A 3 -4.23 -6.69 -10.54
C LYS A 3 -3.32 -5.87 -9.62
N ILE A 4 -3.89 -4.88 -8.96
CA ILE A 4 -3.16 -3.97 -8.07
C ILE A 4 -3.58 -4.23 -6.61
N ALA A 5 -2.60 -4.31 -5.72
CA ALA A 5 -2.83 -4.15 -4.29
C ALA A 5 -2.33 -2.79 -3.83
N VAL A 6 -3.13 -2.10 -3.00
CA VAL A 6 -2.75 -0.79 -2.44
C VAL A 6 -2.52 -0.93 -0.94
N LEU A 7 -1.32 -0.56 -0.49
CA LEU A 7 -0.94 -0.59 0.93
C LEU A 7 -1.04 0.81 1.52
N ILE A 8 -1.69 0.92 2.69
CA ILE A 8 -1.99 2.19 3.37
C ILE A 8 -1.73 2.14 4.88
N SER A 9 -1.61 3.31 5.51
CA SER A 9 -1.52 3.45 6.97
C SER A 9 -2.36 4.59 7.56
N GLY A 10 -3.21 5.25 6.76
CA GLY A 10 -3.89 6.47 7.19
C GLY A 10 -5.05 6.90 6.30
N GLN A 11 -5.10 8.20 5.96
CA GLN A 11 -6.25 8.85 5.33
C GLN A 11 -6.67 8.26 3.97
N GLY A 12 -5.73 7.69 3.22
CA GLY A 12 -6.01 7.05 1.94
C GLY A 12 -6.44 8.03 0.84
N THR A 13 -5.93 9.26 0.82
CA THR A 13 -6.20 10.23 -0.26
C THR A 13 -5.66 9.74 -1.61
N ASN A 14 -4.40 9.28 -1.65
CA ASN A 14 -3.84 8.64 -2.84
C ASN A 14 -4.61 7.37 -3.24
N LEU A 15 -5.08 6.58 -2.26
CA LEU A 15 -5.94 5.43 -2.54
C LEU A 15 -7.23 5.87 -3.25
N GLN A 16 -7.89 6.94 -2.79
CA GLN A 16 -9.08 7.46 -3.45
C GLN A 16 -8.80 7.83 -4.91
N THR A 17 -7.74 8.57 -5.17
CA THR A 17 -7.36 8.96 -6.54
C THR A 17 -7.13 7.74 -7.43
N ILE A 18 -6.49 6.68 -6.93
CA ILE A 18 -6.28 5.44 -7.69
C ILE A 18 -7.60 4.71 -7.94
N ILE A 19 -8.51 4.67 -6.95
CA ILE A 19 -9.86 4.10 -7.11
C ILE A 19 -10.59 4.83 -8.24
N ASP A 20 -10.65 6.15 -8.18
CA ASP A 20 -11.39 6.98 -9.13
C ASP A 20 -10.82 6.79 -10.55
N ALA A 21 -9.50 6.76 -10.70
CA ALA A 21 -8.84 6.55 -11.99
C ALA A 21 -9.01 5.12 -12.56
N CYS A 22 -9.15 4.11 -11.71
CA CYS A 22 -9.50 2.76 -12.18
C CYS A 22 -10.97 2.68 -12.62
N HIS A 23 -11.87 3.41 -11.95
CA HIS A 23 -13.29 3.46 -12.30
C HIS A 23 -13.56 4.25 -13.58
N SER A 24 -12.85 5.36 -13.80
CA SER A 24 -12.93 6.15 -15.03
C SER A 24 -12.32 5.44 -16.25
N GLY A 25 -11.44 4.45 -16.01
CA GLY A 25 -10.70 3.74 -17.05
C GLY A 25 -9.36 4.39 -17.44
N ASP A 26 -8.99 5.51 -16.80
CA ASP A 26 -7.69 6.17 -17.01
C ASP A 26 -6.52 5.25 -16.63
N ILE A 27 -6.73 4.43 -15.60
CA ILE A 27 -5.84 3.33 -15.24
C ILE A 27 -6.52 2.01 -15.66
N PRO A 28 -6.02 1.31 -16.69
CA PRO A 28 -6.59 0.04 -17.15
C PRO A 28 -6.21 -1.14 -16.24
N ALA A 29 -6.54 -1.03 -14.95
CA ALA A 29 -6.23 -2.00 -13.91
C ALA A 29 -7.39 -2.15 -12.91
N LYS A 30 -7.31 -3.20 -12.10
CA LYS A 30 -8.27 -3.47 -11.02
C LYS A 30 -7.56 -3.50 -9.69
N ILE A 31 -8.04 -2.72 -8.73
CA ILE A 31 -7.61 -2.86 -7.33
C ILE A 31 -8.25 -4.12 -6.77
N THR A 32 -7.45 -5.15 -6.50
CA THR A 32 -7.92 -6.44 -5.98
C THR A 32 -8.03 -6.46 -4.47
N CYS A 33 -7.20 -5.68 -3.78
CA CYS A 33 -7.28 -5.53 -2.33
C CYS A 33 -6.64 -4.22 -1.87
N VAL A 34 -7.07 -3.77 -0.68
CA VAL A 34 -6.41 -2.74 0.11
C VAL A 34 -5.89 -3.36 1.39
N VAL A 35 -4.59 -3.22 1.63
CA VAL A 35 -3.93 -3.73 2.83
C VAL A 35 -3.59 -2.57 3.75
N SER A 36 -3.95 -2.67 5.03
CA SER A 36 -3.57 -1.70 6.04
C SER A 36 -2.78 -2.34 7.17
N ASN A 37 -1.76 -1.62 7.67
CA ASN A 37 -1.10 -1.98 8.93
C ASN A 37 -1.73 -1.30 10.17
N LYS A 38 -2.83 -0.57 9.99
CA LYS A 38 -3.60 0.09 11.05
C LYS A 38 -5.09 -0.18 10.89
N ALA A 39 -5.76 -0.57 11.97
CA ALA A 39 -7.19 -0.91 11.94
C ALA A 39 -8.11 0.31 11.79
N ASP A 40 -7.63 1.49 12.19
CA ASP A 40 -8.34 2.77 12.18
C ASP A 40 -8.00 3.63 10.95
N ALA A 41 -7.26 3.11 9.98
CA ALA A 41 -6.93 3.85 8.77
C ALA A 41 -8.22 4.17 7.98
N TYR A 42 -8.52 5.46 7.81
CA TYR A 42 -9.71 5.91 7.07
C TYR A 42 -9.73 5.42 5.62
N GLY A 43 -8.57 5.13 5.00
CA GLY A 43 -8.52 4.49 3.69
C GLY A 43 -9.23 3.13 3.62
N LEU A 44 -9.39 2.40 4.74
CA LEU A 44 -10.21 1.18 4.80
C LEU A 44 -11.70 1.49 4.57
N VAL A 45 -12.19 2.63 5.06
CA VAL A 45 -13.58 3.09 4.83
C VAL A 45 -13.78 3.38 3.34
N ARG A 46 -12.81 4.07 2.70
CA ARG A 46 -12.83 4.34 1.25
C ARG A 46 -12.87 3.05 0.43
N ALA A 47 -12.00 2.10 0.77
CA ALA A 47 -11.96 0.79 0.11
C ALA A 47 -13.30 0.04 0.24
N LYS A 48 -13.91 0.08 1.43
CA LYS A 48 -15.23 -0.52 1.69
C LYS A 48 -16.34 0.12 0.87
N GLN A 49 -16.36 1.46 0.80
CA GLN A 49 -17.33 2.20 -0.03
C GLN A 49 -17.20 1.86 -1.51
N ALA A 50 -15.97 1.66 -1.99
CA ALA A 50 -15.67 1.22 -3.35
C ALA A 50 -15.81 -0.30 -3.57
N GLN A 51 -16.30 -1.06 -2.59
CA GLN A 51 -16.46 -2.52 -2.65
C GLN A 51 -15.16 -3.30 -2.95
N ILE A 52 -14.01 -2.77 -2.57
CA ILE A 52 -12.70 -3.40 -2.76
C ILE A 52 -12.35 -4.18 -1.49
N PRO A 53 -12.00 -5.48 -1.56
CA PRO A 53 -11.61 -6.27 -0.38
C PRO A 53 -10.53 -5.60 0.46
N GLN A 54 -10.68 -5.62 1.79
CA GLN A 54 -9.69 -5.08 2.72
C GLN A 54 -9.04 -6.19 3.53
N ALA A 55 -7.76 -6.03 3.86
CA ALA A 55 -7.06 -6.86 4.82
C ALA A 55 -6.25 -6.01 5.79
N VAL A 56 -6.31 -6.35 7.08
CA VAL A 56 -5.63 -5.59 8.14
C VAL A 56 -4.63 -6.50 8.85
N PHE A 57 -3.37 -6.10 8.84
CA PHE A 57 -2.28 -6.80 9.50
C PHE A 57 -1.73 -5.90 10.61
N LEU A 58 -1.97 -6.23 11.87
CA LEU A 58 -1.54 -5.41 13.00
C LEU A 58 -0.22 -5.93 13.57
N ARG A 59 0.76 -5.04 13.77
CA ARG A 59 2.09 -5.40 14.32
C ARG A 59 2.01 -6.22 15.61
N LYS A 60 1.01 -5.96 16.47
CA LYS A 60 0.78 -6.68 17.74
C LYS A 60 0.44 -8.17 17.57
N ASN A 61 0.03 -8.58 16.36
CA ASN A 61 -0.36 -9.96 16.06
C ASN A 61 0.82 -10.81 15.53
N PHE A 62 2.03 -10.24 15.44
CA PHE A 62 3.22 -10.90 14.90
C PHE A 62 4.37 -10.75 15.88
N ALA A 63 5.33 -11.68 15.92
CA ALA A 63 6.46 -11.53 16.82
C ALA A 63 7.39 -10.41 16.34
N ASN A 64 7.58 -10.29 15.03
CA ASN A 64 8.52 -9.34 14.42
C ASN A 64 8.02 -8.80 13.05
N ASN A 65 8.78 -7.87 12.47
CA ASN A 65 8.45 -7.27 11.17
C ASN A 65 8.60 -8.25 10.00
N PHE A 66 9.44 -9.29 10.13
CA PHE A 66 9.65 -10.29 9.07
C PHE A 66 8.43 -11.19 8.94
N GLU A 67 7.91 -11.71 10.04
CA GLU A 67 6.68 -12.53 10.05
C GLU A 67 5.47 -11.76 9.52
N MET A 68 5.35 -10.48 9.91
CA MET A 68 4.27 -9.63 9.40
C MET A 68 4.38 -9.41 7.89
N ASP A 69 5.59 -9.15 7.37
CA ASP A 69 5.80 -8.98 5.93
C ASP A 69 5.62 -10.28 5.15
N ASP A 70 6.05 -11.41 5.71
CA ASP A 70 5.81 -12.73 5.11
C ASP A 70 4.31 -13.00 4.99
N ALA A 71 3.53 -12.76 6.05
CA ALA A 71 2.08 -12.92 6.04
C ALA A 71 1.39 -11.98 5.02
N ILE A 72 1.82 -10.72 4.93
CA ILE A 72 1.34 -9.79 3.90
C ILE A 72 1.71 -10.33 2.50
N GLY A 73 2.95 -10.78 2.32
CA GLY A 73 3.43 -11.29 1.04
C GLY A 73 2.68 -12.53 0.58
N ASP A 74 2.41 -13.47 1.49
CA ASP A 74 1.64 -14.69 1.21
C ASP A 74 0.20 -14.36 0.81
N TYR A 75 -0.43 -13.41 1.54
CA TYR A 75 -1.75 -12.92 1.19
C TYR A 75 -1.76 -12.29 -0.22
N LEU A 76 -0.83 -11.39 -0.53
CA LEU A 76 -0.75 -10.76 -1.85
C LEU A 76 -0.48 -11.76 -2.98
N GLN A 77 0.34 -12.78 -2.73
CA GLN A 77 0.62 -13.83 -3.70
C GLN A 77 -0.59 -14.73 -3.95
N SER A 78 -1.37 -15.05 -2.92
CA SER A 78 -2.62 -15.83 -3.08
C SER A 78 -3.66 -15.14 -3.96
N LEU A 79 -3.61 -13.80 -4.05
CA LEU A 79 -4.47 -13.00 -4.91
C LEU A 79 -3.91 -12.83 -6.34
N ALA A 80 -2.69 -13.33 -6.58
CA ALA A 80 -1.94 -13.17 -7.83
C ALA A 80 -1.82 -11.70 -8.25
N VAL A 81 -1.41 -10.83 -7.31
CA VAL A 81 -1.21 -9.40 -7.56
C VAL A 81 -0.05 -9.17 -8.53
N ASP A 82 -0.28 -8.32 -9.54
CA ASP A 82 0.74 -7.92 -10.51
C ASP A 82 1.61 -6.76 -10.02
N LEU A 83 1.01 -5.85 -9.24
CA LEU A 83 1.61 -4.59 -8.80
C LEU A 83 1.19 -4.23 -7.37
N ILE A 84 2.15 -3.83 -6.56
CA ILE A 84 1.95 -3.32 -5.19
C ILE A 84 2.20 -1.81 -5.21
N VAL A 85 1.21 -1.03 -4.76
CA VAL A 85 1.31 0.43 -4.66
C VAL A 85 1.30 0.84 -3.19
N LEU A 86 2.37 1.49 -2.75
CA LEU A 86 2.49 2.06 -1.42
C LEU A 86 1.90 3.48 -1.44
N ALA A 87 0.69 3.63 -0.91
CA ALA A 87 -0.08 4.88 -0.92
C ALA A 87 -0.19 5.44 0.51
N GLY A 88 0.92 6.00 1.01
CA GLY A 88 1.00 6.44 2.41
C GLY A 88 1.15 5.26 3.39
N TYR A 89 1.86 4.22 2.97
CA TYR A 89 2.24 3.10 3.83
C TYR A 89 3.47 3.46 4.68
N MET A 90 3.32 3.46 6.00
CA MET A 90 4.28 4.03 6.95
C MET A 90 5.15 2.99 7.66
N LYS A 91 5.16 1.74 7.19
CA LYS A 91 6.05 0.68 7.68
C LYS A 91 7.16 0.44 6.66
N ILE A 92 8.40 0.35 7.13
CA ILE A 92 9.55 -0.09 6.32
C ILE A 92 9.34 -1.55 5.94
N LEU A 93 9.40 -1.83 4.64
CA LEU A 93 9.38 -3.19 4.10
C LEU A 93 10.73 -3.85 4.31
N THR A 94 10.71 -5.12 4.71
CA THR A 94 11.93 -5.92 4.87
C THR A 94 12.60 -6.18 3.51
N PRO A 95 13.93 -6.39 3.48
CA PRO A 95 14.64 -6.76 2.26
C PRO A 95 14.03 -7.99 1.57
N LYS A 96 13.66 -9.01 2.35
CA LYS A 96 13.00 -10.23 1.86
C LYS A 96 11.70 -9.92 1.10
N PHE A 97 10.85 -9.03 1.65
CA PHE A 97 9.62 -8.61 0.98
C PHE A 97 9.92 -7.88 -0.33
N THR A 98 10.85 -6.92 -0.31
CA THR A 98 11.19 -6.14 -1.50
C THR A 98 11.80 -7.00 -2.61
N GLN A 99 12.59 -8.02 -2.24
CA GLN A 99 13.16 -8.97 -3.19
C GLN A 99 12.10 -9.91 -3.77
N ARG A 100 11.17 -10.39 -2.93
CA ARG A 100 10.03 -11.23 -3.35
C ARG A 100 9.17 -10.56 -4.44
N PHE A 101 9.01 -9.24 -4.36
CA PHE A 101 8.23 -8.45 -5.32
C PHE A 101 9.10 -7.48 -6.13
N ALA A 102 10.35 -7.86 -6.41
CA ALA A 102 11.27 -7.02 -7.18
C ALA A 102 10.66 -6.61 -8.53
N GLY A 103 10.75 -5.31 -8.85
CA GLY A 103 10.16 -4.73 -10.06
C GLY A 103 8.62 -4.58 -10.04
N LYS A 104 7.95 -4.92 -8.93
CA LYS A 104 6.50 -4.88 -8.79
C LYS A 104 6.01 -3.99 -7.65
N ILE A 105 6.87 -3.13 -7.10
CA ILE A 105 6.51 -2.18 -6.03
C ILE A 105 6.69 -0.76 -6.53
N LEU A 106 5.64 0.06 -6.39
CA LEU A 106 5.69 1.50 -6.59
C LEU A 106 5.40 2.21 -5.27
N ASN A 107 6.13 3.29 -5.01
CA ASN A 107 5.91 4.15 -3.87
C ASN A 107 5.79 5.61 -4.31
N ILE A 108 4.84 6.33 -3.73
CA ILE A 108 4.80 7.79 -3.83
C ILE A 108 5.45 8.39 -2.60
N HIS A 109 6.49 9.21 -2.81
CA HIS A 109 7.21 9.90 -1.74
C HIS A 109 6.96 11.41 -1.85
N PRO A 110 6.55 12.10 -0.79
CA PRO A 110 6.22 13.53 -0.83
C PRO A 110 7.48 14.42 -0.80
N SER A 111 8.44 14.16 -1.68
CA SER A 111 9.57 15.05 -1.96
C SER A 111 10.19 14.76 -3.33
N LEU A 112 10.95 15.73 -3.86
CA LEU A 112 11.78 15.54 -5.05
C LEU A 112 13.07 14.82 -4.67
N LEU A 113 13.05 13.49 -4.74
CA LEU A 113 14.23 12.66 -4.49
C LEU A 113 15.42 13.12 -5.37
N PRO A 114 16.67 13.06 -4.86
CA PRO A 114 17.07 12.53 -3.56
C PRO A 114 16.86 13.50 -2.37
N LYS A 115 16.32 14.71 -2.58
CA LYS A 115 16.10 15.66 -1.48
C LYS A 115 15.02 15.15 -0.52
N TYR A 116 15.29 15.22 0.79
CA TYR A 116 14.36 14.88 1.87
C TYR A 116 13.83 13.43 1.85
N ALA A 117 14.70 12.45 1.67
CA ALA A 117 14.35 11.06 1.93
C ALA A 117 13.96 10.85 3.42
N GLY A 118 13.00 9.96 3.69
CA GLY A 118 12.52 9.65 5.04
C GLY A 118 11.28 10.45 5.47
N LEU A 119 11.00 10.50 6.77
CA LEU A 119 9.76 11.08 7.32
C LEU A 119 9.77 12.63 7.34
N ASN A 120 8.59 13.20 7.57
CA ASN A 120 8.34 14.63 7.79
C ASN A 120 8.87 15.56 6.68
N THR A 121 8.73 15.13 5.42
CA THR A 121 9.27 15.87 4.27
C THR A 121 8.71 17.27 4.14
N TYR A 122 7.40 17.47 4.39
CA TYR A 122 6.77 18.79 4.37
C TYR A 122 7.42 19.74 5.38
N GLN A 123 7.66 19.30 6.62
CA GLN A 123 8.35 20.11 7.64
C GLN A 123 9.81 20.39 7.29
N ARG A 124 10.47 19.50 6.56
CA ARG A 124 11.88 19.65 6.18
C ARG A 124 12.09 20.52 4.94
N ALA A 125 11.03 20.76 4.17
CA ALA A 125 11.04 21.57 2.96
C ALA A 125 10.51 23.00 3.17
N MET A 126 9.85 23.25 4.32
CA MET A 126 9.37 24.57 4.75
C MET A 126 10.42 25.33 5.54
#